data_AF-A0A5C7P5M3-F1
#
_entry.id   AF-A0A5C7P5M3-F1
#
_cell.length_a   1.000
_cell.length_b   1.000
_cell.length_c   1.000
_cell.angle_alpha   90.00
_cell.angle_beta   90.00
_cell.angle_gamma   90.00
#
_symmetry.space_group_name_H-M   'P 1'
#
loop_
_entity.id
_entity.type
_entity.pdbx_description
1 polymer ?
#
loop_
_entity_poly.entity_id
_entity_poly.type
_entity_poly.pdbx_seq_one_letter_code
_entity_poly.pdbx_strand_id
1 'polypeptide(L)'
;RQPRCVAGERACPPEDVGGIGGHQGLAAWLRAGAPDDGLPDQFQDAEHARDWLPGDYDPDAFDADEATEAMRVWANGEHLPWHGLPEPLVDLITSMRSWGAVSDWLDALGPRQAQDLDDDDVQRAARPWRAVLEAVGPGVKLTTAGYLPPPTVEQIAQASGVSDWWIGKANREDLTPPVAELRESAQALGLLRKSKGVLMATHRARVAVDDPQALVGAVLSRLPLGKGFAAEAGWFALLGCAAGVSGPALYAGLAQILADRGWRTKGTTTVSVDQAGLGAEPTVVALEAMAGGYRNRDPRVVQRLARAALFGLASGR
;
A
#
# COMPACT_ATOMS: atom_id res chain seq x y z
N ARG A 1 -8.46 -28.39 -8.23
CA ARG A 1 -8.00 -29.56 -7.42
C ARG A 1 -6.69 -29.12 -6.78
N GLN A 2 -6.57 -29.12 -5.45
CA GLN A 2 -5.33 -28.70 -4.78
C GLN A 2 -4.35 -29.88 -4.67
N PRO A 3 -3.03 -29.62 -4.65
CA PRO A 3 -2.04 -30.66 -4.40
C PRO A 3 -2.25 -31.27 -3.00
N ARG A 4 -1.90 -32.55 -2.87
CA ARG A 4 -1.84 -33.28 -1.61
C ARG A 4 -0.69 -34.28 -1.69
N CYS A 5 0.20 -34.22 -0.72
CA CYS A 5 1.22 -35.25 -0.53
C CYS A 5 0.54 -36.52 0.01
N VAL A 6 0.81 -37.67 -0.60
CA VAL A 6 0.19 -38.95 -0.21
C VAL A 6 1.12 -39.83 0.62
N ALA A 7 2.43 -39.63 0.49
CA ALA A 7 3.49 -40.32 1.21
C ALA A 7 4.83 -39.62 0.92
N GLY A 8 5.82 -39.88 1.75
CA GLY A 8 7.20 -39.46 1.58
C GLY A 8 8.06 -40.00 2.72
N GLU A 9 9.36 -39.71 2.67
CA GLU A 9 10.32 -40.11 3.69
C GLU A 9 11.46 -39.10 3.73
N ARG A 10 12.02 -38.90 4.93
CA ARG A 10 13.16 -38.02 5.22
C ARG A 10 12.90 -36.54 4.96
N ALA A 11 13.70 -35.71 5.61
CA ALA A 11 13.63 -34.28 5.41
C ALA A 11 14.26 -33.88 4.06
N CYS A 12 13.79 -32.77 3.49
CA CYS A 12 14.48 -32.14 2.38
C CYS A 12 15.90 -31.71 2.80
N PRO A 13 16.88 -31.72 1.89
CA PRO A 13 18.18 -31.11 2.16
C PRO A 13 18.00 -29.63 2.52
N PRO A 14 18.68 -29.10 3.55
CA PRO A 14 18.71 -27.67 3.81
C PRO A 14 19.26 -26.91 2.60
N GLU A 15 18.81 -25.69 2.40
CA GLU A 15 19.35 -24.82 1.35
C GLU A 15 20.86 -24.59 1.57
N ASP A 16 21.61 -24.48 0.47
CA ASP A 16 23.07 -24.23 0.48
C ASP A 16 23.93 -25.25 1.25
N VAL A 17 23.44 -26.48 1.51
CA VAL A 17 24.15 -27.55 2.26
C VAL A 17 25.40 -28.14 1.57
N GLY A 18 25.85 -27.58 0.45
CA GLY A 18 27.01 -28.10 -0.29
C GLY A 18 26.71 -29.32 -1.18
N GLY A 19 25.49 -29.39 -1.72
CA GLY A 19 25.07 -30.42 -2.67
C GLY A 19 24.90 -31.80 -2.04
N ILE A 20 24.87 -32.85 -2.88
CA ILE A 20 24.52 -34.22 -2.46
C ILE A 20 25.50 -34.75 -1.38
N GLY A 21 26.81 -34.53 -1.58
CA GLY A 21 27.84 -35.00 -0.64
C GLY A 21 27.75 -34.31 0.72
N GLY A 22 27.59 -32.99 0.73
CA GLY A 22 27.44 -32.21 1.96
C GLY A 22 26.20 -32.62 2.76
N HIS A 23 25.07 -32.83 2.08
CA HIS A 23 23.84 -33.33 2.70
C HIS A 23 24.00 -34.73 3.30
N GLN A 24 24.62 -35.67 2.57
CA GLN A 24 24.82 -37.03 3.06
C GLN A 24 25.74 -37.07 4.29
N GLY A 25 26.82 -36.29 4.29
CA GLY A 25 27.71 -36.16 5.43
C GLY A 25 27.01 -35.58 6.65
N LEU A 26 26.24 -34.50 6.47
CA LEU A 26 25.45 -33.87 7.53
C LEU A 26 24.42 -34.84 8.12
N ALA A 27 23.64 -35.54 7.28
CA ALA A 27 22.65 -36.49 7.74
C ALA A 27 23.28 -37.68 8.49
N ALA A 28 24.43 -38.18 8.03
CA ALA A 28 25.15 -39.25 8.74
C ALA A 28 25.66 -38.79 10.11
N TRP A 29 26.21 -37.57 10.18
CA TRP A 29 26.67 -36.96 11.42
C TRP A 29 25.54 -36.76 12.43
N LEU A 30 24.39 -36.22 12.00
CA LEU A 30 23.21 -36.05 12.86
C LEU A 30 22.67 -37.39 13.37
N ARG A 31 22.56 -38.42 12.51
CA ARG A 31 22.14 -39.78 12.91
C ARG A 31 23.10 -40.44 13.91
N ALA A 32 24.38 -40.07 13.87
CA ALA A 32 25.38 -40.53 14.84
C ALA A 32 25.32 -39.79 16.19
N GLY A 33 24.38 -38.85 16.36
CA GLY A 33 24.24 -38.04 17.57
C GLY A 33 25.10 -36.78 17.56
N ALA A 34 25.51 -36.30 16.38
CA ALA A 34 26.31 -35.09 16.17
C ALA A 34 27.62 -35.04 17.00
N PRO A 35 28.51 -36.07 16.89
CA PRO A 35 29.75 -36.12 17.67
C PRO A 35 30.77 -35.07 17.21
N ASP A 36 31.57 -34.54 18.15
CA ASP A 36 32.57 -33.50 17.88
C ASP A 36 33.69 -33.96 16.92
N ASP A 37 34.04 -35.24 16.90
CA ASP A 37 35.11 -35.83 16.08
C ASP A 37 34.67 -36.30 14.68
N GLY A 38 33.39 -36.08 14.34
CA GLY A 38 32.79 -36.46 13.05
C GLY A 38 32.18 -35.29 12.27
N LEU A 39 32.56 -34.05 12.62
CA LEU A 39 32.00 -32.84 12.01
C LEU A 39 32.17 -32.84 10.48
N PRO A 40 31.11 -32.53 9.71
CA PRO A 40 31.23 -32.39 8.26
C PRO A 40 32.17 -31.25 7.85
N ASP A 41 32.98 -31.48 6.81
CA ASP A 41 34.04 -30.57 6.33
C ASP A 41 33.56 -29.15 5.99
N GLN A 42 32.27 -28.97 5.70
CA GLN A 42 31.70 -27.65 5.43
C GLN A 42 31.53 -26.77 6.68
N PHE A 43 31.69 -27.32 7.89
CA PHE A 43 31.54 -26.59 9.14
C PHE A 43 32.87 -26.46 9.89
N GLN A 44 32.98 -25.41 10.72
CA GLN A 44 34.21 -25.10 11.45
C GLN A 44 34.26 -25.83 12.80
N ASP A 45 33.11 -25.89 13.47
CA ASP A 45 32.87 -26.62 14.72
C ASP A 45 31.38 -27.01 14.82
N ALA A 46 31.01 -27.75 15.86
CA ALA A 46 29.64 -28.20 16.09
C ALA A 46 28.67 -27.08 16.45
N GLU A 47 29.15 -25.93 16.95
CA GLU A 47 28.32 -24.76 17.26
C GLU A 47 27.89 -24.07 15.96
N HIS A 48 28.84 -23.81 15.07
CA HIS A 48 28.56 -23.36 13.70
C HIS A 48 27.63 -24.34 12.95
N ALA A 49 27.83 -25.65 13.15
CA ALA A 49 26.87 -26.73 13.00
C ALA A 49 25.39 -26.34 13.22
N ARG A 50 25.11 -26.09 14.50
CA ARG A 50 23.77 -25.93 15.04
C ARG A 50 23.18 -24.56 14.71
N ASP A 51 24.02 -23.53 14.65
CA ASP A 51 23.60 -22.17 14.29
C ASP A 51 23.21 -22.06 12.81
N TRP A 52 23.85 -22.87 11.95
CA TRP A 52 23.55 -22.91 10.53
C TRP A 52 22.30 -23.73 10.20
N LEU A 53 22.08 -24.84 10.90
CA LEU A 53 20.94 -25.71 10.68
C LEU A 53 19.61 -24.99 10.99
N PRO A 54 18.54 -25.24 10.20
CA PRO A 54 17.20 -24.90 10.63
C PRO A 54 16.93 -25.58 11.98
N GLY A 55 16.39 -24.84 12.96
CA GLY A 55 16.29 -25.23 14.37
C GLY A 55 16.30 -26.74 14.69
N ASP A 56 15.13 -27.36 14.73
CA ASP A 56 14.91 -28.77 15.08
C ASP A 56 15.07 -29.73 13.89
N TYR A 57 15.98 -29.43 12.95
CA TYR A 57 16.20 -30.25 11.77
C TYR A 57 16.62 -31.70 12.12
N ASP A 58 15.79 -32.66 11.73
CA ASP A 58 16.05 -34.09 11.78
C ASP A 58 16.07 -34.64 10.32
N PRO A 59 17.19 -35.22 9.85
CA PRO A 59 17.29 -35.74 8.48
C PRO A 59 16.32 -36.89 8.18
N ASP A 60 15.75 -37.54 9.20
CA ASP A 60 14.80 -38.65 9.04
C ASP A 60 13.34 -38.23 9.27
N ALA A 61 13.08 -37.00 9.72
CA ALA A 61 11.73 -36.49 9.92
C ALA A 61 11.01 -36.23 8.59
N PHE A 62 9.75 -36.66 8.51
CA PHE A 62 8.86 -36.35 7.40
C PHE A 62 7.40 -36.36 7.86
N ASP A 63 6.64 -35.33 7.48
CA ASP A 63 5.21 -35.23 7.71
C ASP A 63 4.48 -34.90 6.39
N ALA A 64 3.52 -35.74 6.00
CA ALA A 64 2.79 -35.59 4.75
C ALA A 64 1.79 -34.44 4.76
N ASP A 65 1.27 -34.07 5.93
CA ASP A 65 0.35 -32.94 6.08
C ASP A 65 1.13 -31.62 6.03
N GLU A 66 2.30 -31.56 6.66
CA GLU A 66 3.22 -30.41 6.55
C GLU A 66 3.67 -30.19 5.09
N ALA A 67 4.12 -31.26 4.41
CA ALA A 67 4.50 -31.19 3.00
C ALA A 67 3.31 -30.76 2.11
N THR A 68 2.10 -31.24 2.42
CA THR A 68 0.88 -30.82 1.71
C THR A 68 0.64 -29.32 1.87
N GLU A 69 0.83 -28.77 3.06
CA GLU A 69 0.62 -27.36 3.33
C GLU A 69 1.66 -26.50 2.60
N ALA A 70 2.95 -26.87 2.66
CA ALA A 70 4.00 -26.20 1.90
C ALA A 70 3.71 -26.20 0.39
N MET A 71 3.25 -27.33 -0.18
CA MET A 71 2.86 -27.41 -1.58
C MET A 71 1.68 -26.48 -1.93
N ARG A 72 0.74 -26.30 -1.01
CA ARG A 72 -0.40 -25.38 -1.21
C ARG A 72 0.03 -23.93 -1.19
N VAL A 73 0.91 -23.54 -0.27
CA VAL A 73 1.54 -22.21 -0.24
C VAL A 73 2.20 -21.91 -1.60
N TRP A 74 2.96 -22.86 -2.15
CA TRP A 74 3.56 -22.73 -3.47
C TRP A 74 2.53 -22.65 -4.60
N ALA A 75 1.56 -23.57 -4.61
CA ALA A 75 0.54 -23.64 -5.67
C ALA A 75 -0.41 -22.42 -5.68
N ASN A 76 -0.67 -21.83 -4.51
CA ASN A 76 -1.47 -20.61 -4.36
C ASN A 76 -0.63 -19.33 -4.60
N GLY A 77 0.69 -19.47 -4.78
CA GLY A 77 1.60 -18.35 -4.96
C GLY A 77 1.84 -17.53 -3.70
N GLU A 78 1.51 -18.04 -2.52
CA GLU A 78 1.66 -17.36 -1.22
C GLU A 78 3.13 -17.05 -0.87
N HIS A 79 4.06 -17.84 -1.41
CA HIS A 79 5.50 -17.59 -1.34
C HIS A 79 5.97 -16.36 -2.15
N LEU A 80 5.15 -15.86 -3.09
CA LEU A 80 5.56 -14.76 -3.96
C LEU A 80 5.50 -13.43 -3.21
N PRO A 81 6.52 -12.55 -3.37
CA PRO A 81 6.55 -11.25 -2.70
C PRO A 81 5.37 -10.34 -3.02
N TRP A 82 4.57 -10.59 -4.05
CA TRP A 82 3.38 -9.81 -4.42
C TRP A 82 2.05 -10.52 -4.17
N HIS A 83 2.05 -11.69 -3.52
CA HIS A 83 0.83 -12.40 -3.16
C HIS A 83 -0.17 -11.53 -2.38
N GLY A 84 -1.44 -11.51 -2.74
CA GLY A 84 -2.45 -10.70 -2.03
C GLY A 84 -2.36 -9.19 -2.28
N LEU A 85 -1.49 -8.71 -3.18
CA LEU A 85 -1.57 -7.34 -3.71
C LEU A 85 -2.64 -7.24 -4.80
N PRO A 86 -3.20 -6.04 -5.05
CA PRO A 86 -4.08 -5.80 -6.18
C PRO A 86 -3.42 -6.15 -7.51
N GLU A 87 -4.15 -6.83 -8.40
CA GLU A 87 -3.66 -7.29 -9.71
C GLU A 87 -2.98 -6.18 -10.53
N PRO A 88 -3.50 -4.92 -10.61
CA PRO A 88 -2.81 -3.86 -11.33
C PRO A 88 -1.41 -3.53 -10.75
N LEU A 89 -1.24 -3.63 -9.43
CA LEU A 89 0.07 -3.41 -8.80
C LEU A 89 0.99 -4.63 -9.03
N VAL A 90 0.45 -5.85 -9.00
CA VAL A 90 1.20 -7.06 -9.34
C VAL A 90 1.77 -6.95 -10.76
N ASP A 91 0.95 -6.60 -11.74
CA ASP A 91 1.37 -6.42 -13.14
C ASP A 91 2.50 -5.39 -13.28
N LEU A 92 2.39 -4.28 -12.55
CA LEU A 92 3.44 -3.24 -12.52
C LEU A 92 4.75 -3.80 -11.96
N ILE A 93 4.71 -4.52 -10.84
CA ILE A 93 5.89 -5.10 -10.19
C ILE A 93 6.53 -6.17 -11.07
N THR A 94 5.74 -7.13 -11.57
CA THR A 94 6.27 -8.27 -12.35
C THR A 94 6.80 -7.87 -13.72
N SER A 95 6.42 -6.69 -14.22
CA SER A 95 6.96 -6.13 -15.47
C SER A 95 8.25 -5.30 -15.28
N MET A 96 8.73 -5.13 -14.04
CA MET A 96 9.96 -4.40 -13.74
C MET A 96 11.21 -5.21 -14.07
N ARG A 97 12.29 -4.52 -14.46
CA ARG A 97 13.61 -5.12 -14.72
C ARG A 97 14.46 -5.28 -13.45
N SER A 98 14.24 -4.43 -12.47
CA SER A 98 14.95 -4.36 -11.20
C SER A 98 13.93 -4.10 -10.10
N TRP A 99 14.08 -4.76 -8.94
CA TRP A 99 13.11 -4.68 -7.84
C TRP A 99 13.65 -3.98 -6.60
N GLY A 100 14.90 -3.49 -6.59
CA GLY A 100 15.60 -3.04 -5.37
C GLY A 100 14.74 -2.24 -4.38
N ALA A 101 14.28 -1.05 -4.78
CA ALA A 101 13.46 -0.19 -3.91
C ALA A 101 12.04 -0.74 -3.62
N VAL A 102 11.49 -1.57 -4.51
CA VAL A 102 10.18 -2.20 -4.31
C VAL A 102 10.29 -3.35 -3.30
N SER A 103 11.35 -4.15 -3.35
CA SER A 103 11.60 -5.28 -2.45
C SER A 103 11.61 -4.81 -1.00
N ASP A 104 12.32 -3.73 -0.68
CA ASP A 104 12.36 -3.16 0.67
C ASP A 104 10.94 -2.82 1.19
N TRP A 105 10.08 -2.30 0.32
CA TRP A 105 8.70 -1.98 0.70
C TRP A 105 7.81 -3.22 0.82
N LEU A 106 8.00 -4.22 -0.05
CA LEU A 106 7.28 -5.49 0.01
C LEU A 106 7.62 -6.27 1.29
N ASP A 107 8.87 -6.24 1.72
CA ASP A 107 9.34 -6.87 2.95
C ASP A 107 8.77 -6.16 4.19
N ALA A 108 8.71 -4.83 4.16
CA ALA A 108 8.15 -4.02 5.24
C ALA A 108 6.61 -4.06 5.35
N LEU A 109 5.88 -4.58 4.35
CA LEU A 109 4.40 -4.62 4.36
C LEU A 109 3.83 -5.49 5.49
N GLY A 110 4.52 -6.55 5.89
CA GLY A 110 3.98 -7.54 6.82
C GLY A 110 2.67 -8.19 6.32
N PRO A 111 1.74 -8.58 7.23
CA PRO A 111 0.51 -9.29 6.86
C PRO A 111 -0.41 -8.50 5.92
N ARG A 112 -0.94 -9.12 4.87
CA ARG A 112 -1.76 -8.48 3.80
C ARG A 112 -3.24 -8.73 4.04
N GLN A 113 -3.77 -8.05 5.05
CA GLN A 113 -5.13 -8.28 5.54
C GLN A 113 -5.97 -7.00 5.47
N ALA A 114 -7.29 -7.16 5.42
CA ALA A 114 -8.23 -6.06 5.53
C ALA A 114 -7.99 -5.27 6.83
N GLN A 115 -8.13 -3.94 6.76
CA GLN A 115 -7.85 -3.05 7.88
C GLN A 115 -9.11 -2.74 8.68
N ASP A 116 -9.03 -2.90 9.98
CA ASP A 116 -10.05 -2.45 10.94
C ASP A 116 -9.66 -1.04 11.43
N LEU A 117 -10.50 -0.06 11.12
CA LEU A 117 -10.31 1.32 11.55
C LEU A 117 -11.24 1.58 12.74
N ASP A 118 -10.69 2.16 13.81
CA ASP A 118 -11.51 2.59 14.94
C ASP A 118 -12.41 3.78 14.55
N ASP A 119 -13.44 4.03 15.36
CA ASP A 119 -14.45 5.07 15.07
C ASP A 119 -13.83 6.47 14.88
N ASP A 120 -12.76 6.80 15.61
CA ASP A 120 -12.09 8.09 15.50
C ASP A 120 -11.35 8.21 14.16
N ASP A 121 -10.60 7.16 13.77
CA ASP A 121 -9.93 7.07 12.47
C ASP A 121 -10.95 7.13 11.32
N VAL A 122 -12.11 6.46 11.43
CA VAL A 122 -13.18 6.49 10.42
C VAL A 122 -13.79 7.89 10.29
N GLN A 123 -14.15 8.54 11.41
CA GLN A 123 -14.72 9.90 11.38
C GLN A 123 -13.72 10.91 10.83
N ARG A 124 -12.44 10.78 11.21
CA ARG A 124 -11.35 11.61 10.70
C ARG A 124 -11.20 11.46 9.19
N ALA A 125 -11.20 10.22 8.70
CA ALA A 125 -11.07 9.90 7.28
C ALA A 125 -12.27 10.35 6.43
N ALA A 126 -13.48 10.31 6.99
CA ALA A 126 -14.70 10.76 6.32
C ALA A 126 -14.83 12.29 6.26
N ARG A 127 -14.31 13.01 7.27
CA ARG A 127 -14.45 14.46 7.46
C ARG A 127 -14.20 15.32 6.21
N PRO A 128 -13.06 15.22 5.49
CA PRO A 128 -12.78 16.07 4.33
C PRO A 128 -13.83 15.90 3.22
N TRP A 129 -14.28 14.67 2.99
CA TRP A 129 -15.22 14.35 1.92
C TRP A 129 -16.64 14.76 2.28
N ARG A 130 -17.06 14.53 3.53
CA ARG A 130 -18.35 14.98 4.05
C ARG A 130 -18.46 16.51 3.98
N ALA A 131 -17.42 17.23 4.39
CA ALA A 131 -17.36 18.69 4.30
C ALA A 131 -17.64 19.22 2.88
N VAL A 132 -17.00 18.60 1.86
CA VAL A 132 -17.23 18.96 0.46
C VAL A 132 -18.66 18.61 0.01
N LEU A 133 -19.14 17.41 0.33
CA LEU A 133 -20.45 16.94 -0.10
C LEU A 133 -21.60 17.74 0.51
N GLU A 134 -21.53 18.05 1.80
CA GLU A 134 -22.52 18.88 2.50
C GLU A 134 -22.56 20.31 1.97
N ALA A 135 -21.39 20.91 1.71
CA ALA A 135 -21.29 22.27 1.17
C ALA A 135 -21.80 22.39 -0.27
N VAL A 136 -21.64 21.33 -1.08
CA VAL A 136 -22.20 21.26 -2.44
C VAL A 136 -23.72 20.99 -2.41
N GLY A 137 -24.18 20.18 -1.44
CA GLY A 137 -25.59 19.83 -1.28
C GLY A 137 -26.22 19.26 -2.55
N PRO A 138 -27.44 19.68 -2.95
CA PRO A 138 -28.09 19.21 -4.17
C PRO A 138 -27.37 19.68 -5.45
N GLY A 139 -26.55 20.73 -5.35
CA GLY A 139 -25.74 21.25 -6.43
C GLY A 139 -25.38 22.72 -6.20
N VAL A 140 -24.13 23.08 -6.54
CA VAL A 140 -23.63 24.45 -6.46
C VAL A 140 -23.27 24.98 -7.84
N LYS A 141 -23.74 26.18 -8.17
CA LYS A 141 -23.37 26.85 -9.42
C LYS A 141 -21.96 27.42 -9.27
N LEU A 142 -21.05 27.00 -10.14
CA LEU A 142 -19.70 27.54 -10.20
C LEU A 142 -19.72 28.96 -10.76
N THR A 143 -18.72 29.74 -10.38
CA THR A 143 -18.42 31.03 -11.00
C THR A 143 -18.11 30.85 -12.50
N THR A 144 -18.12 31.95 -13.26
CA THR A 144 -17.75 31.94 -14.69
C THR A 144 -16.33 31.39 -14.91
N ALA A 145 -15.42 31.63 -13.97
CA ALA A 145 -14.05 31.11 -14.01
C ALA A 145 -13.95 29.63 -13.57
N GLY A 146 -15.05 29.01 -13.15
CA GLY A 146 -15.09 27.59 -12.76
C GLY A 146 -14.84 27.32 -11.28
N TYR A 147 -14.65 28.34 -10.46
CA TYR A 147 -14.45 28.22 -9.01
C TYR A 147 -15.77 28.07 -8.23
N LEU A 148 -15.68 27.49 -7.05
CA LEU A 148 -16.72 27.51 -6.02
C LEU A 148 -17.03 28.96 -5.59
N PRO A 149 -18.29 29.27 -5.29
CA PRO A 149 -18.65 30.57 -4.75
C PRO A 149 -18.10 30.73 -3.32
N PRO A 150 -17.75 31.95 -2.87
CA PRO A 150 -17.11 32.18 -1.57
C PRO A 150 -17.79 31.52 -0.36
N PRO A 151 -19.13 31.54 -0.21
CA PRO A 151 -19.78 30.90 0.94
C PRO A 151 -19.55 29.38 0.99
N THR A 152 -19.49 28.72 -0.17
CA THR A 152 -19.19 27.28 -0.26
C THR A 152 -17.73 27.02 0.09
N VAL A 153 -16.80 27.89 -0.30
CA VAL A 153 -15.39 27.77 0.08
C VAL A 153 -15.23 27.90 1.60
N GLU A 154 -15.87 28.90 2.21
CA GLU A 154 -15.85 29.12 3.67
C GLU A 154 -16.41 27.91 4.43
N GLN A 155 -17.54 27.36 3.97
CA GLN A 155 -18.16 26.18 4.56
C GLN A 155 -17.24 24.95 4.48
N ILE A 156 -16.63 24.67 3.31
CA ILE A 156 -15.69 23.56 3.16
C ILE A 156 -14.48 23.77 4.05
N ALA A 157 -13.92 24.98 4.08
CA ALA A 157 -12.72 25.27 4.86
C ALA A 157 -12.94 25.06 6.36
N GLN A 158 -14.10 25.51 6.88
CA GLN A 158 -14.46 25.35 8.28
C GLN A 158 -14.74 23.87 8.61
N ALA A 159 -15.58 23.19 7.82
CA ALA A 159 -15.98 21.81 8.12
C ALA A 159 -14.82 20.81 7.97
N SER A 160 -13.92 21.02 7.00
CA SER A 160 -12.73 20.18 6.82
C SER A 160 -11.60 20.47 7.81
N GLY A 161 -11.62 21.64 8.48
CA GLY A 161 -10.56 22.09 9.40
C GLY A 161 -9.40 22.80 8.70
N VAL A 162 -9.52 23.12 7.42
CA VAL A 162 -8.55 23.97 6.69
C VAL A 162 -8.40 25.34 7.35
N SER A 163 -9.51 25.91 7.86
CA SER A 163 -9.51 27.21 8.54
C SER A 163 -8.60 27.27 9.78
N ASP A 164 -8.26 26.12 10.38
CA ASP A 164 -7.47 26.06 11.63
C ASP A 164 -5.98 26.35 11.40
N TRP A 165 -5.50 26.18 10.16
CA TRP A 165 -4.08 26.28 9.83
C TRP A 165 -3.77 27.12 8.58
N TRP A 166 -4.78 27.38 7.74
CA TRP A 166 -4.61 28.20 6.54
C TRP A 166 -4.37 29.67 6.89
N ILE A 167 -3.41 30.31 6.21
CA ILE A 167 -3.12 31.73 6.39
C ILE A 167 -4.04 32.54 5.47
N GLY A 168 -5.12 33.08 6.02
CA GLY A 168 -6.04 33.97 5.31
C GLY A 168 -7.51 33.71 5.65
N LYS A 169 -8.42 34.30 4.86
CA LYS A 169 -9.88 34.17 5.08
C LYS A 169 -10.46 32.82 4.65
N ALA A 170 -9.73 32.04 3.85
CA ALA A 170 -10.18 30.76 3.28
C ALA A 170 -11.56 30.86 2.58
N ASN A 171 -11.78 31.92 1.79
CA ASN A 171 -13.07 32.22 1.15
C ASN A 171 -13.02 32.38 -0.37
N ARG A 172 -11.86 32.15 -0.96
CA ARG A 172 -11.63 32.20 -2.40
C ARG A 172 -10.86 30.96 -2.80
N GLU A 173 -11.45 30.13 -3.64
CA GLU A 173 -10.86 28.86 -4.02
C GLU A 173 -9.51 29.02 -4.70
N ASP A 174 -9.38 29.99 -5.61
CA ASP A 174 -8.13 30.31 -6.30
C ASP A 174 -7.00 30.80 -5.38
N LEU A 175 -7.35 31.24 -4.17
CA LEU A 175 -6.41 31.66 -3.12
C LEU A 175 -6.43 30.72 -1.91
N THR A 176 -7.07 29.56 -2.03
CA THR A 176 -7.14 28.53 -0.97
C THR A 176 -6.90 27.15 -1.58
N PRO A 177 -5.66 26.85 -2.04
CA PRO A 177 -5.30 25.56 -2.64
C PRO A 177 -5.82 24.32 -1.90
N PRO A 178 -5.80 24.25 -0.55
CA PRO A 178 -6.31 23.06 0.15
C PRO A 178 -7.80 22.80 -0.10
N VAL A 179 -8.62 23.84 -0.30
CA VAL A 179 -10.05 23.66 -0.65
C VAL A 179 -10.19 23.25 -2.13
N ALA A 180 -9.36 23.79 -3.01
CA ALA A 180 -9.33 23.41 -4.41
C ALA A 180 -8.95 21.92 -4.57
N GLU A 181 -7.90 21.48 -3.88
CA GLU A 181 -7.44 20.09 -3.82
C GLU A 181 -8.53 19.14 -3.33
N LEU A 182 -9.28 19.51 -2.28
CA LEU A 182 -10.42 18.72 -1.79
C LEU A 182 -11.52 18.58 -2.86
N ARG A 183 -11.89 19.67 -3.54
CA ARG A 183 -12.88 19.63 -4.63
C ARG A 183 -12.41 18.78 -5.80
N GLU A 184 -11.15 18.94 -6.21
CA GLU A 184 -10.57 18.24 -7.36
C GLU A 184 -10.41 16.76 -7.09
N SER A 185 -9.92 16.40 -5.90
CA SER A 185 -9.87 15.03 -5.41
C SER A 185 -11.28 14.42 -5.35
N ALA A 186 -12.27 15.13 -4.81
CA ALA A 186 -13.65 14.63 -4.76
C ALA A 186 -14.24 14.38 -6.16
N GLN A 187 -13.87 15.16 -7.19
CA GLN A 187 -14.25 14.87 -8.57
C GLN A 187 -13.49 13.67 -9.14
N ALA A 188 -12.18 13.57 -8.91
CA ALA A 188 -11.35 12.45 -9.37
C ALA A 188 -11.79 11.11 -8.76
N LEU A 189 -12.18 11.12 -7.49
CA LEU A 189 -12.80 10.00 -6.76
C LEU A 189 -14.22 9.68 -7.25
N GLY A 190 -14.80 10.53 -8.11
CA GLY A 190 -16.17 10.37 -8.60
C GLY A 190 -17.24 10.59 -7.52
N LEU A 191 -16.92 11.34 -6.47
CA LEU A 191 -17.91 11.80 -5.48
C LEU A 191 -18.71 12.98 -6.03
N LEU A 192 -18.09 13.81 -6.87
CA LEU A 192 -18.71 14.95 -7.53
C LEU A 192 -18.73 14.77 -9.05
N ARG A 193 -19.72 15.38 -9.70
CA ARG A 193 -19.76 15.56 -11.16
C ARG A 193 -20.07 17.01 -11.50
N LYS A 194 -19.50 17.50 -12.60
CA LYS A 194 -19.79 18.82 -13.17
C LYS A 194 -20.71 18.67 -14.38
N SER A 195 -21.82 19.41 -14.42
CA SER A 195 -22.72 19.49 -15.57
C SER A 195 -23.24 20.90 -15.74
N LYS A 196 -23.10 21.47 -16.95
CA LYS A 196 -23.58 22.84 -17.30
C LYS A 196 -23.18 23.92 -16.27
N GLY A 197 -21.95 23.87 -15.77
CA GLY A 197 -21.43 24.83 -14.78
C GLY A 197 -21.92 24.61 -13.34
N VAL A 198 -22.66 23.54 -13.08
CA VAL A 198 -23.10 23.14 -11.73
C VAL A 198 -22.31 21.92 -11.28
N LEU A 199 -21.78 21.97 -10.06
CA LEU A 199 -21.12 20.86 -9.40
C LEU A 199 -22.13 20.15 -8.48
N MET A 200 -22.23 18.82 -8.55
CA MET A 200 -23.25 18.05 -7.82
C MET A 200 -22.68 16.75 -7.30
N ALA A 201 -23.18 16.27 -6.16
CA ALA A 201 -22.88 14.93 -5.65
C ALA A 201 -23.34 13.84 -6.63
N THR A 202 -22.52 12.80 -6.82
CA THR A 202 -22.89 11.60 -7.56
C THR A 202 -23.88 10.75 -6.76
N HIS A 203 -24.52 9.77 -7.41
CA HIS A 203 -25.40 8.85 -6.68
C HIS A 203 -24.64 8.08 -5.59
N ARG A 204 -23.43 7.62 -5.93
CA ARG A 204 -22.52 6.95 -5.00
C ARG A 204 -22.24 7.79 -3.75
N ALA A 205 -21.89 9.06 -3.94
CA ALA A 205 -21.62 9.95 -2.81
C ALA A 205 -22.86 10.16 -1.95
N ARG A 206 -24.04 10.35 -2.55
CA ARG A 206 -25.30 10.53 -1.80
C ARG A 206 -25.69 9.31 -0.96
N VAL A 207 -25.39 8.11 -1.43
CA VAL A 207 -25.69 6.87 -0.68
C VAL A 207 -24.74 6.72 0.51
N ALA A 208 -23.51 7.21 0.40
CA ALA A 208 -22.48 7.01 1.42
C ALA A 208 -22.32 8.17 2.41
N VAL A 209 -22.83 9.38 2.12
CA VAL A 209 -22.49 10.60 2.90
C VAL A 209 -22.88 10.53 4.38
N ASP A 210 -23.97 9.84 4.70
CA ASP A 210 -24.49 9.71 6.08
C ASP A 210 -23.85 8.55 6.86
N ASP A 211 -23.07 7.70 6.18
CA ASP A 211 -22.33 6.58 6.78
C ASP A 211 -20.81 6.80 6.57
N PRO A 212 -20.09 7.25 7.62
CA PRO A 212 -18.66 7.51 7.56
C PRO A 212 -17.83 6.33 7.03
N GLN A 213 -18.16 5.09 7.42
CA GLN A 213 -17.42 3.92 6.98
C GLN A 213 -17.69 3.62 5.50
N ALA A 214 -18.95 3.74 5.06
CA ALA A 214 -19.30 3.64 3.65
C ALA A 214 -18.62 4.74 2.80
N LEU A 215 -18.51 5.97 3.32
CA LEU A 215 -17.85 7.08 2.63
C LEU A 215 -16.35 6.84 2.49
N VAL A 216 -15.68 6.41 3.56
CA VAL A 216 -14.25 6.04 3.53
C VAL A 216 -14.01 4.91 2.54
N GLY A 217 -14.81 3.83 2.60
CA GLY A 217 -14.73 2.74 1.64
C GLY A 217 -14.98 3.18 0.19
N ALA A 218 -15.89 4.14 -0.02
CA ALA A 218 -16.15 4.70 -1.33
C ALA A 218 -14.96 5.51 -1.91
N VAL A 219 -14.20 6.19 -1.04
CA VAL A 219 -12.98 6.89 -1.44
C VAL A 219 -11.85 5.91 -1.74
N LEU A 220 -11.56 5.01 -0.81
CA LEU A 220 -10.42 4.10 -0.91
C LEU A 220 -10.50 3.21 -2.15
N SER A 221 -11.69 2.73 -2.53
CA SER A 221 -11.83 1.87 -3.72
C SER A 221 -11.73 2.60 -5.07
N ARG A 222 -11.40 3.89 -5.06
CA ARG A 222 -11.04 4.66 -6.27
C ARG A 222 -9.58 5.06 -6.32
N LEU A 223 -8.80 4.73 -5.30
CA LEU A 223 -7.37 4.92 -5.33
C LEU A 223 -6.69 3.75 -6.07
N PRO A 224 -5.55 4.01 -6.75
CA PRO A 224 -4.95 5.31 -6.98
C PRO A 224 -5.68 6.14 -8.06
N LEU A 225 -5.42 7.44 -8.07
CA LEU A 225 -5.98 8.40 -9.03
C LEU A 225 -5.00 8.71 -10.16
N GLY A 226 -5.53 9.21 -11.28
CA GLY A 226 -4.74 9.63 -12.45
C GLY A 226 -4.73 8.61 -13.58
N LYS A 227 -3.83 8.82 -14.56
CA LYS A 227 -3.64 7.96 -15.73
C LYS A 227 -2.16 7.91 -16.11
N GLY A 228 -1.73 6.86 -16.79
CA GLY A 228 -0.34 6.70 -17.25
C GLY A 228 0.64 6.85 -16.07
N PHE A 229 1.61 7.75 -16.20
CA PHE A 229 2.61 8.03 -15.17
C PHE A 229 2.00 8.28 -13.77
N ALA A 230 0.93 9.08 -13.68
CA ALA A 230 0.32 9.40 -12.39
C ALA A 230 -0.36 8.18 -11.73
N ALA A 231 -0.95 7.29 -12.53
CA ALA A 231 -1.56 6.07 -12.00
C ALA A 231 -0.50 5.09 -11.47
N GLU A 232 0.61 4.93 -12.17
CA GLU A 232 1.73 4.09 -11.70
C GLU A 232 2.39 4.68 -10.45
N ALA A 233 2.66 5.98 -10.45
CA ALA A 233 3.18 6.68 -9.28
C ALA A 233 2.24 6.55 -8.07
N GLY A 234 0.93 6.64 -8.30
CA GLY A 234 -0.09 6.44 -7.26
C GLY A 234 -0.10 5.01 -6.70
N TRP A 235 0.02 3.98 -7.54
CA TRP A 235 0.11 2.58 -7.09
C TRP A 235 1.32 2.35 -6.19
N PHE A 236 2.50 2.80 -6.61
CA PHE A 236 3.70 2.68 -5.79
C PHE A 236 3.67 3.58 -4.55
N ALA A 237 3.00 4.74 -4.61
CA ALA A 237 2.82 5.59 -3.45
C ALA A 237 1.94 4.92 -2.38
N LEU A 238 0.86 4.24 -2.80
CA LEU A 238 0.06 3.41 -1.89
C LEU A 238 0.89 2.29 -1.27
N LEU A 239 1.74 1.61 -2.06
CA LEU A 239 2.65 0.58 -1.56
C LEU A 239 3.62 1.14 -0.51
N GLY A 240 4.32 2.24 -0.81
CA GLY A 240 5.26 2.87 0.11
C GLY A 240 4.58 3.36 1.38
N CYS A 241 3.43 4.05 1.28
CA CYS A 241 2.65 4.45 2.44
C CYS A 241 2.18 3.25 3.28
N ALA A 242 1.74 2.16 2.65
CA ALA A 242 1.32 0.95 3.34
C ALA A 242 2.48 0.25 4.08
N ALA A 243 3.69 0.36 3.53
CA ALA A 243 4.94 -0.06 4.15
C ALA A 243 5.45 0.92 5.24
N GLY A 244 4.72 2.02 5.51
CA GLY A 244 5.06 3.00 6.55
C GLY A 244 6.06 4.07 6.10
N VAL A 245 6.37 4.15 4.80
CA VAL A 245 7.28 5.15 4.24
C VAL A 245 6.53 6.46 3.98
N SER A 246 7.12 7.59 4.35
CA SER A 246 6.49 8.91 4.20
C SER A 246 7.49 10.02 3.88
N GLY A 247 6.98 11.18 3.49
CA GLY A 247 7.77 12.39 3.27
C GLY A 247 8.85 12.22 2.19
N PRO A 248 10.04 12.82 2.36
CA PRO A 248 11.12 12.76 1.37
C PRO A 248 11.55 11.35 1.00
N ALA A 249 11.51 10.39 1.95
CA ALA A 249 11.90 9.00 1.70
C ALA A 249 10.93 8.31 0.72
N LEU A 250 9.63 8.60 0.82
CA LEU A 250 8.63 8.09 -0.12
C LEU A 250 8.95 8.56 -1.54
N TYR A 251 9.15 9.87 -1.73
CA TYR A 251 9.37 10.44 -3.06
C TYR A 251 10.72 10.03 -3.67
N ALA A 252 11.75 9.84 -2.84
CA ALA A 252 13.03 9.29 -3.30
C ALA A 252 12.88 7.84 -3.81
N GLY A 253 12.16 6.99 -3.06
CA GLY A 253 11.85 5.63 -3.49
C GLY A 253 11.01 5.60 -4.76
N LEU A 254 9.97 6.44 -4.85
CA LEU A 254 9.13 6.55 -6.05
C LEU A 254 9.93 6.94 -7.28
N ALA A 255 10.85 7.91 -7.17
CA ALA A 255 11.70 8.32 -8.28
C ALA A 255 12.56 7.16 -8.80
N GLN A 256 13.14 6.37 -7.89
CA GLN A 256 13.91 5.18 -8.25
C GLN A 256 13.03 4.11 -8.90
N ILE A 257 11.89 3.77 -8.29
CA ILE A 257 10.96 2.74 -8.79
C ILE A 257 10.43 3.10 -10.18
N LEU A 258 10.02 4.36 -10.38
CA LEU A 258 9.51 4.82 -11.68
C LEU A 258 10.62 4.82 -12.75
N ALA A 259 11.86 5.12 -12.38
CA ALA A 259 13.01 4.97 -13.29
C ALA A 259 13.27 3.49 -13.64
N ASP A 260 13.17 2.57 -12.68
CA ASP A 260 13.31 1.11 -12.88
C ASP A 260 12.17 0.52 -13.72
N ARG A 261 10.97 1.12 -13.66
CA ARG A 261 9.83 0.88 -14.57
C ARG A 261 10.09 1.37 -15.99
N GLY A 262 11.10 2.21 -16.20
CA GLY A 262 11.49 2.77 -17.50
C GLY A 262 10.90 4.15 -17.79
N TRP A 263 10.23 4.79 -16.83
CA TRP A 263 9.88 6.20 -16.96
C TRP A 263 11.12 7.07 -16.95
N ARG A 264 11.09 8.14 -17.74
CA ARG A 264 12.20 9.07 -17.89
C ARG A 264 11.69 10.47 -18.08
N THR A 265 12.46 11.41 -17.57
CA THR A 265 12.24 12.81 -17.89
C THR A 265 12.85 13.15 -19.23
N LYS A 266 12.18 14.03 -19.98
CA LYS A 266 12.64 14.43 -21.30
C LYS A 266 14.06 14.99 -21.21
N GLY A 267 15.01 14.33 -21.88
CA GLY A 267 16.42 14.73 -21.88
C GLY A 267 17.25 14.18 -20.72
N THR A 268 16.68 13.33 -19.85
CA THR A 268 17.41 12.62 -18.80
C THR A 268 17.13 11.11 -18.88
N THR A 269 17.92 10.32 -18.15
CA THR A 269 17.72 8.87 -18.02
C THR A 269 16.96 8.49 -16.75
N THR A 270 16.58 9.46 -15.93
CA THR A 270 16.00 9.28 -14.59
C THR A 270 14.72 10.10 -14.41
N VAL A 271 13.97 9.78 -13.36
CA VAL A 271 12.85 10.58 -12.85
C VAL A 271 13.35 11.37 -11.63
N SER A 272 13.05 12.66 -11.51
CA SER A 272 13.41 13.42 -10.31
C SER A 272 12.42 13.17 -9.17
N VAL A 273 12.86 13.44 -7.93
CA VAL A 273 12.01 13.37 -6.73
C VAL A 273 10.77 14.25 -6.88
N ASP A 274 10.93 15.48 -7.39
CA ASP A 274 9.82 16.41 -7.59
C ASP A 274 8.80 15.86 -8.60
N GLN A 275 9.27 15.23 -9.68
CA GLN A 275 8.38 14.67 -10.70
C GLN A 275 7.65 13.43 -10.22
N ALA A 276 8.33 12.57 -9.44
CA ALA A 276 7.70 11.45 -8.77
C ALA A 276 6.63 11.94 -7.79
N GLY A 277 6.92 13.01 -7.04
CA GLY A 277 5.98 13.69 -6.16
C GLY A 277 4.74 14.19 -6.90
N LEU A 278 4.93 15.01 -7.95
CA LEU A 278 3.84 15.52 -8.79
C LEU A 278 3.01 14.40 -9.45
N GLY A 279 3.65 13.28 -9.82
CA GLY A 279 2.97 12.11 -10.36
C GLY A 279 2.07 11.43 -9.34
N ALA A 280 2.55 11.27 -8.11
CA ALA A 280 1.82 10.62 -7.02
C ALA A 280 0.80 11.54 -6.33
N GLU A 281 0.95 12.86 -6.47
CA GLU A 281 0.18 13.90 -5.80
C GLU A 281 -1.34 13.67 -5.81
N PRO A 282 -2.01 13.33 -6.95
CA PRO A 282 -3.45 13.11 -6.93
C PRO A 282 -3.89 12.02 -5.96
N THR A 283 -3.07 10.97 -5.78
CA THR A 283 -3.35 9.87 -4.87
C THR A 283 -2.95 10.22 -3.44
N VAL A 284 -1.75 10.75 -3.25
CA VAL A 284 -1.19 11.06 -1.92
C VAL A 284 -1.99 12.17 -1.25
N VAL A 285 -2.34 13.25 -1.94
CA VAL A 285 -3.14 14.35 -1.37
C VAL A 285 -4.51 13.86 -0.92
N ALA A 286 -5.18 13.04 -1.74
CA ALA A 286 -6.47 12.47 -1.36
C ALA A 286 -6.35 11.55 -0.12
N LEU A 287 -5.35 10.68 -0.09
CA LEU A 287 -5.10 9.80 1.04
C LEU A 287 -4.75 10.58 2.32
N GLU A 288 -3.88 11.58 2.20
CA GLU A 288 -3.41 12.38 3.32
C GLU A 288 -4.49 13.31 3.89
N ALA A 289 -5.41 13.80 3.06
CA ALA A 289 -6.56 14.59 3.52
C ALA A 289 -7.43 13.82 4.52
N MET A 290 -7.47 12.48 4.41
CA MET A 290 -8.19 11.58 5.32
C MET A 290 -7.46 11.36 6.65
N ALA A 291 -6.18 11.69 6.75
CA ALA A 291 -5.36 11.45 7.94
C ALA A 291 -5.19 12.69 8.84
N GLY A 292 -5.84 13.81 8.51
CA GLY A 292 -5.79 15.07 9.25
C GLY A 292 -5.37 16.26 8.40
N GLY A 293 -5.49 17.45 8.98
CA GLY A 293 -4.99 18.68 8.36
C GLY A 293 -3.46 18.73 8.34
N TYR A 294 -2.90 19.65 7.56
CA TYR A 294 -1.46 19.76 7.33
C TYR A 294 -0.60 19.74 8.61
N ARG A 295 -1.10 20.35 9.70
CA ARG A 295 -0.38 20.44 10.99
C ARG A 295 -0.59 19.27 11.95
N ASN A 296 -1.61 18.43 11.75
CA ASN A 296 -1.96 17.33 12.67
C ASN A 296 -2.09 15.97 11.98
N ARG A 297 -1.55 15.84 10.77
CA ARG A 297 -1.59 14.61 10.00
C ARG A 297 -0.91 13.50 10.79
N ASP A 298 -1.63 12.39 10.98
CA ASP A 298 -1.12 11.22 11.67
C ASP A 298 -0.55 10.20 10.65
N PRO A 299 0.77 9.98 10.61
CA PRO A 299 1.38 9.01 9.69
C PRO A 299 0.86 7.59 9.87
N ARG A 300 0.45 7.20 11.09
CA ARG A 300 -0.15 5.89 11.37
C ARG A 300 -1.46 5.72 10.62
N VAL A 301 -2.27 6.78 10.57
CA VAL A 301 -3.56 6.79 9.86
C VAL A 301 -3.33 6.76 8.35
N VAL A 302 -2.34 7.50 7.83
CA VAL A 302 -1.95 7.41 6.41
C VAL A 302 -1.58 5.97 6.04
N GLN A 303 -0.74 5.31 6.86
CA GLN A 303 -0.34 3.92 6.62
C GLN A 303 -1.56 2.99 6.63
N ARG A 304 -2.42 3.07 7.65
CA ARG A 304 -3.63 2.25 7.75
C ARG A 304 -4.57 2.45 6.55
N LEU A 305 -4.77 3.69 6.10
CA LEU A 305 -5.60 3.99 4.94
C LEU A 305 -4.98 3.48 3.63
N ALA A 306 -3.66 3.56 3.47
CA ALA A 306 -2.99 2.98 2.31
C ALA A 306 -3.14 1.46 2.28
N ARG A 307 -2.99 0.81 3.44
CA ARG A 307 -3.25 -0.63 3.60
C ARG A 307 -4.71 -0.97 3.31
N ALA A 308 -5.65 -0.15 3.76
CA ALA A 308 -7.07 -0.33 3.50
C ALA A 308 -7.41 -0.15 2.00
N ALA A 309 -6.71 0.73 1.28
CA ALA A 309 -6.83 0.87 -0.17
C ALA A 309 -6.31 -0.38 -0.92
N LEU A 310 -5.23 -1.00 -0.43
CA LEU A 310 -4.65 -2.20 -1.06
C LEU A 310 -5.39 -3.50 -0.69
N PHE A 311 -5.82 -3.64 0.56
CA PHE A 311 -6.31 -4.91 1.13
C PHE A 311 -7.79 -4.88 1.55
N GLY A 312 -8.44 -3.72 1.43
CA GLY A 312 -9.82 -3.51 1.83
C GLY A 312 -9.97 -3.10 3.30
N LEU A 313 -11.19 -2.65 3.62
CA LEU A 313 -11.63 -2.43 5.00
C LEU A 313 -12.26 -3.72 5.53
N ALA A 314 -12.02 -4.01 6.81
CA ALA A 314 -12.81 -5.01 7.50
C ALA A 314 -14.28 -4.54 7.51
N SER A 315 -15.22 -5.45 7.22
CA SER A 315 -16.63 -5.16 7.43
C SER A 315 -16.84 -4.99 8.93
N GLY A 316 -17.31 -3.83 9.37
CA GLY A 316 -17.62 -3.57 10.78
C GLY A 316 -18.54 -4.66 11.33
N ARG A 317 -18.32 -5.04 12.59
CA ARG A 317 -19.17 -5.99 13.32
C ARG A 317 -20.57 -5.44 13.57
#